data_AF-A0A963RKH4-F1
#
_entry.id   AF-A0A963RKH4-F1
#
_cell.length_a   1.000
_cell.length_b   1.000
_cell.length_c   1.000
_cell.angle_alpha   90.00
_cell.angle_beta   90.00
_cell.angle_gamma   90.00
#
_symmetry.space_group_name_H-M   'P 1'
#
loop_
_entity.id
_entity.type
_entity.pdbx_description
1 polymer ?
#
loop_
_entity_poly.entity_id
_entity_poly.type
_entity_poly.pdbx_seq_one_letter_code
_entity_poly.pdbx_strand_id
1 'polypeptide(L)'
;ELLWSYDPDVRAASSRGCCGPVSRGVAVAGGRVFLGALDGRLIALDAATGAVAWQVQTVDQADRLAVNYTITGAPRVVKDMVLIGNGGAEFGARGFVTAYSVADGSQRWRFYTVPGDPAVPDNAASDSAMEMARETWAGEYWRYGGGGTAWDAIEYDPELNMVYIGTGNGSPWNHQMRSNGEGDNLFLSSIVAVDADSGQYRWHFQTTPADSWDYTATQNMVMADLEIDGQPRHVLMQAPKNGFFYVLDRETGEFISGTNFVDVTWATGLHPQTGRPQEVPSARYYRTGQPSFQFPSSGGGHNWPPMAFSPRTGLVYIPAQDVGMPYAPADEQQVVGAYTSGVAMNAGGAMTAEDRAALYAGMKGYLIAWDPVHQREAWRVDQQAPFNGGVLATGGGLVFAGNTARELVAYDESTGERLWAFDAQTGVLAPPITYAMDGKQYVAVMAGWGGGWPLTGGVMALQAGESIGPNRLLVFALDGQASLPPYERPQRPQQAIVDAPMPAADALRGNPLYARFCLRCHGTGVVSAGAYPDLRLSPVVMSEAFRSVVLDGALASRGMPSFEGQLTPAQVEAIRAFIAQRSYEDFGPAAQATGN
;
A
#
# COMPACT_ATOMS: atom_id res chain seq x y z
N GLU A 1 3.50 -31.57 -0.77
CA GLU A 1 2.08 -31.95 -0.72
C GLU A 1 1.30 -30.84 -0.03
N LEU A 2 0.07 -30.55 -0.45
CA LEU A 2 -0.79 -29.61 0.25
C LEU A 2 -1.34 -30.31 1.51
N LEU A 3 -0.96 -29.83 2.70
CA LEU A 3 -1.40 -30.44 3.97
C LEU A 3 -2.87 -30.10 4.27
N TRP A 4 -3.23 -28.82 4.15
CA TRP A 4 -4.59 -28.32 4.30
C TRP A 4 -4.73 -26.95 3.61
N SER A 5 -5.96 -26.49 3.43
CA SER A 5 -6.28 -25.14 2.93
C SER A 5 -7.48 -24.57 3.68
N TYR A 6 -7.45 -23.28 4.00
CA TYR A 6 -8.56 -22.56 4.61
C TYR A 6 -8.92 -21.34 3.76
N ASP A 7 -10.19 -21.21 3.40
CA ASP A 7 -10.75 -20.05 2.70
C ASP A 7 -11.73 -19.34 3.65
N PRO A 8 -11.48 -18.08 4.06
CA PRO A 8 -12.39 -17.34 4.91
C PRO A 8 -13.68 -16.88 4.20
N ASP A 9 -13.82 -17.07 2.87
CA ASP A 9 -14.96 -16.61 2.06
C ASP A 9 -15.14 -15.08 2.09
N VAL A 10 -14.12 -14.36 1.62
CA VAL A 10 -14.08 -12.87 1.64
C VAL A 10 -14.25 -12.24 0.26
N ARG A 11 -14.72 -12.99 -0.74
CA ARG A 11 -14.81 -12.50 -2.13
C ARG A 11 -15.71 -11.27 -2.25
N ALA A 12 -16.80 -11.20 -1.50
CA ALA A 12 -17.69 -10.04 -1.48
C ALA A 12 -17.06 -8.79 -0.85
N ALA A 13 -15.98 -8.93 -0.08
CA ALA A 13 -15.24 -7.82 0.50
C ALA A 13 -14.13 -7.28 -0.42
N SER A 14 -13.89 -7.88 -1.60
CA SER A 14 -12.81 -7.45 -2.50
C SER A 14 -12.92 -5.98 -2.92
N SER A 15 -14.14 -5.47 -3.08
CA SER A 15 -14.41 -4.08 -3.45
C SER A 15 -14.16 -3.08 -2.32
N ARG A 16 -13.99 -3.55 -1.08
CA ARG A 16 -13.66 -2.70 0.09
C ARG A 16 -12.16 -2.41 0.19
N GLY A 17 -11.32 -3.21 -0.49
CA GLY A 17 -9.87 -3.01 -0.50
C GLY A 17 -9.47 -1.89 -1.47
N CYS A 18 -8.75 -0.87 -1.00
CA CYS A 18 -8.21 0.19 -1.86
C CYS A 18 -7.28 -0.35 -2.96
N CYS A 19 -6.63 -1.47 -2.64
CA CYS A 19 -5.37 -1.87 -3.21
C CYS A 19 -5.38 -3.36 -3.57
N GLY A 20 -6.58 -3.91 -3.80
CA GLY A 20 -6.83 -5.31 -4.15
C GLY A 20 -7.03 -6.23 -2.94
N PRO A 21 -7.53 -7.46 -3.17
CA PRO A 21 -7.75 -8.46 -2.13
C PRO A 21 -6.44 -9.18 -1.77
N VAL A 22 -5.50 -8.44 -1.18
CA VAL A 22 -4.17 -8.96 -0.81
C VAL A 22 -4.10 -9.39 0.67
N SER A 23 -3.15 -10.27 0.97
CA SER A 23 -2.74 -10.60 2.34
C SER A 23 -1.21 -10.68 2.39
N ARG A 24 -0.60 -10.08 3.42
CA ARG A 24 0.86 -10.04 3.61
C ARG A 24 1.42 -11.22 4.40
N GLY A 25 0.56 -12.13 4.86
CA GLY A 25 0.98 -13.35 5.54
C GLY A 25 0.17 -13.67 6.79
N VAL A 26 0.71 -14.61 7.56
CA VAL A 26 0.13 -15.15 8.79
C VAL A 26 1.14 -15.06 9.92
N ALA A 27 0.68 -15.12 11.17
CA ALA A 27 1.53 -15.39 12.31
C ALA A 27 1.35 -16.82 12.81
N VAL A 28 2.34 -17.36 13.51
CA VAL A 28 2.29 -18.70 14.11
C VAL A 28 2.69 -18.64 15.57
N ALA A 29 1.90 -19.26 16.45
CA ALA A 29 2.25 -19.43 17.86
C ALA A 29 1.37 -20.49 18.53
N GLY A 30 1.94 -21.24 19.49
CA GLY A 30 1.19 -22.16 20.34
C GLY A 30 0.37 -23.21 19.57
N GLY A 31 0.90 -23.73 18.45
CA GLY A 31 0.19 -24.68 17.59
C GLY A 31 -0.93 -24.08 16.73
N ARG A 32 -0.99 -22.75 16.61
CA ARG A 32 -2.00 -22.04 15.82
C ARG A 32 -1.38 -21.18 14.72
N VAL A 33 -2.17 -20.96 13.66
CA VAL A 33 -1.92 -20.01 12.58
C VAL A 33 -2.94 -18.87 12.68
N PHE A 34 -2.48 -17.62 12.66
CA PHE A 34 -3.33 -16.43 12.76
C PHE A 34 -3.38 -15.69 11.43
N LEU A 35 -4.58 -15.42 10.94
CA LEU A 35 -4.86 -14.76 9.68
C LEU A 35 -5.77 -13.55 9.89
N GLY A 36 -5.36 -12.40 9.36
CA GLY A 36 -6.24 -11.26 9.13
C GLY A 36 -7.00 -11.43 7.82
N ALA A 37 -8.31 -11.55 7.87
CA ALA A 37 -9.17 -11.70 6.71
C ALA A 37 -9.64 -10.33 6.18
N LEU A 38 -9.82 -10.23 4.85
CA LEU A 38 -10.10 -8.96 4.18
C LEU A 38 -11.34 -8.23 4.70
N ASP A 39 -12.33 -8.95 5.21
CA ASP A 39 -13.58 -8.39 5.76
C ASP A 39 -13.49 -7.95 7.24
N GLY A 40 -12.29 -7.91 7.80
CA GLY A 40 -12.05 -7.39 9.15
C GLY A 40 -12.03 -8.45 10.25
N ARG A 41 -12.10 -9.74 9.92
CA ARG A 41 -11.94 -10.82 10.91
C ARG A 41 -10.47 -11.09 11.23
N LEU A 42 -10.19 -11.38 12.50
CA LEU A 42 -8.98 -12.09 12.91
C LEU A 42 -9.36 -13.54 13.21
N ILE A 43 -8.66 -14.48 12.58
CA ILE A 43 -8.99 -15.90 12.59
C ILE A 43 -7.79 -16.69 13.09
N ALA A 44 -8.00 -17.57 14.07
CA ALA A 44 -7.01 -18.53 14.51
C ALA A 44 -7.39 -19.93 14.01
N LEU A 45 -6.43 -20.60 13.38
CA LEU A 45 -6.55 -21.94 12.85
C LEU A 45 -5.63 -22.88 13.63
N ASP A 46 -6.04 -24.13 13.81
CA ASP A 46 -5.14 -25.19 14.25
C ASP A 46 -4.08 -25.46 13.17
N ALA A 47 -2.80 -25.44 13.54
CA ALA A 47 -1.70 -25.50 12.57
C ALA A 47 -1.59 -26.87 11.87
N ALA A 48 -2.05 -27.94 12.51
CA ALA A 48 -1.97 -29.29 11.94
C ALA A 48 -3.12 -29.59 10.97
N THR A 49 -4.31 -29.05 11.23
CA THR A 49 -5.55 -29.42 10.53
C THR A 49 -6.15 -28.30 9.69
N GLY A 50 -5.80 -27.04 9.96
CA GLY A 50 -6.44 -25.87 9.34
C GLY A 50 -7.85 -25.58 9.86
N ALA A 51 -8.33 -26.29 10.88
CA ALA A 51 -9.64 -26.06 11.48
C ALA A 51 -9.68 -24.74 12.28
N VAL A 52 -10.79 -24.03 12.24
CA VAL A 52 -10.97 -22.78 13.01
C VAL A 52 -10.99 -23.10 14.50
N ALA A 53 -10.01 -22.55 15.23
CA ALA A 53 -9.98 -22.60 16.70
C ALA A 53 -10.85 -21.50 17.30
N TRP A 54 -10.73 -20.28 16.78
CA TRP A 54 -11.58 -19.13 17.10
C TRP A 54 -11.52 -18.09 15.99
N GLN A 55 -12.51 -17.20 15.93
CA GLN A 55 -12.47 -16.00 15.08
C GLN A 55 -13.19 -14.84 15.77
N VAL A 56 -12.73 -13.62 15.52
CA VAL A 56 -13.35 -12.40 16.05
C VAL A 56 -13.49 -11.36 14.94
N GLN A 57 -14.59 -10.60 14.97
CA GLN A 57 -14.71 -9.40 14.14
C GLN A 57 -14.00 -8.25 14.85
N THR A 58 -13.01 -7.64 14.19
CA THR A 58 -12.18 -6.61 14.84
C THR A 58 -12.85 -5.23 14.90
N VAL A 59 -13.93 -5.03 14.15
CA VAL A 59 -14.69 -3.79 14.09
C VAL A 59 -16.14 -4.07 14.46
N ASP A 60 -16.73 -3.24 15.32
CA ASP A 60 -18.15 -3.33 15.62
C ASP A 60 -18.96 -3.15 14.33
N GLN A 61 -19.77 -4.15 13.96
CA GLN A 61 -20.57 -4.10 12.74
C GLN A 61 -21.78 -3.17 12.88
N ALA A 62 -22.09 -2.68 14.08
CA ALA A 62 -23.06 -1.61 14.28
C ALA A 62 -22.48 -0.22 13.96
N ASP A 63 -21.14 -0.08 13.89
CA ASP A 63 -20.52 1.17 13.46
C ASP A 63 -20.81 1.40 11.97
N ARG A 64 -21.32 2.60 11.64
CA ARG A 64 -21.57 2.99 10.25
C ARG A 64 -20.32 2.92 9.38
N LEU A 65 -19.14 3.09 9.95
CA LEU A 65 -17.86 3.02 9.22
C LEU A 65 -17.36 1.59 9.02
N ALA A 66 -18.02 0.56 9.58
CA ALA A 66 -17.56 -0.83 9.51
C ALA A 66 -17.30 -1.33 8.08
N VAL A 67 -18.07 -0.85 7.11
CA VAL A 67 -17.91 -1.19 5.68
C VAL A 67 -16.60 -0.69 5.07
N ASN A 68 -15.97 0.32 5.69
CA ASN A 68 -14.72 0.93 5.20
C ASN A 68 -13.47 0.16 5.63
N TYR A 69 -13.58 -0.77 6.57
CA TYR A 69 -12.44 -1.48 7.12
C TYR A 69 -12.09 -2.74 6.33
N THR A 70 -10.79 -2.97 6.21
CA THR A 70 -10.23 -4.23 5.71
C THR A 70 -8.99 -4.63 6.51
N ILE A 71 -8.57 -5.91 6.43
CA ILE A 71 -7.26 -6.34 6.94
C ILE A 71 -6.46 -6.93 5.80
N THR A 72 -5.22 -6.44 5.63
CA THR A 72 -4.28 -6.88 4.60
C THR A 72 -2.90 -7.23 5.17
N GLY A 73 -2.50 -6.60 6.28
CA GLY A 73 -1.23 -6.88 6.97
C GLY A 73 -1.21 -8.24 7.66
N ALA A 74 0.00 -8.76 7.88
CA ALA A 74 0.20 -9.96 8.68
C ALA A 74 0.03 -9.62 10.17
N PRO A 75 -0.70 -10.42 10.96
CA PRO A 75 -0.69 -10.29 12.42
C PRO A 75 0.71 -10.49 12.99
N ARG A 76 0.99 -9.96 14.18
CA ARG A 76 2.21 -10.26 14.94
C ARG A 76 1.87 -10.88 16.28
N VAL A 77 2.59 -11.92 16.68
CA VAL A 77 2.44 -12.49 18.02
C VAL A 77 3.43 -11.82 18.96
N VAL A 78 2.91 -11.27 20.05
CA VAL A 78 3.67 -10.62 21.12
C VAL A 78 3.26 -11.30 22.41
N LYS A 79 4.19 -12.06 23.01
CA LYS A 79 3.91 -12.88 24.21
C LYS A 79 2.72 -13.82 24.00
N ASP A 80 1.67 -13.72 24.82
CA ASP A 80 0.43 -14.48 24.77
C ASP A 80 -0.65 -13.79 23.91
N MET A 81 -0.28 -12.77 23.12
CA MET A 81 -1.20 -11.96 22.34
C MET A 81 -0.89 -12.00 20.84
N VAL A 82 -1.92 -11.83 20.02
CA VAL A 82 -1.84 -11.59 18.60
C VAL A 82 -2.36 -10.17 18.31
N LEU A 83 -1.50 -9.36 17.71
CA LEU A 83 -1.77 -7.97 17.36
C LEU A 83 -2.11 -7.88 15.89
N ILE A 84 -3.14 -7.08 15.59
CA ILE A 84 -3.53 -6.77 14.22
C ILE A 84 -4.12 -5.35 14.14
N GLY A 85 -3.80 -4.65 13.06
CA GLY A 85 -4.42 -3.37 12.70
C GLY A 85 -5.45 -3.54 11.59
N ASN A 86 -5.63 -2.50 10.78
CA ASN A 86 -6.58 -2.48 9.68
C ASN A 86 -6.13 -1.48 8.61
N GLY A 87 -6.74 -1.56 7.42
CA GLY A 87 -6.73 -0.55 6.37
C GLY A 87 -8.13 0.04 6.17
N GLY A 88 -8.21 1.09 5.33
CA GLY A 88 -9.49 1.76 5.02
C GLY A 88 -9.44 3.29 5.00
N ALA A 89 -8.27 3.91 5.20
CA ALA A 89 -8.12 5.38 5.21
C ALA A 89 -8.67 6.02 3.93
N GLU A 90 -8.53 5.36 2.78
CA GLU A 90 -9.06 5.83 1.49
C GLU A 90 -10.59 5.94 1.44
N PHE A 91 -11.31 5.21 2.29
CA PHE A 91 -12.78 5.18 2.37
C PHE A 91 -13.34 5.92 3.59
N GLY A 92 -12.49 6.30 4.55
CA GLY A 92 -12.93 6.89 5.81
C GLY A 92 -13.01 5.88 6.96
N ALA A 93 -11.86 5.40 7.40
CA ALA A 93 -11.74 4.53 8.57
C ALA A 93 -10.95 5.24 9.68
N ARG A 94 -11.27 4.93 10.94
CA ARG A 94 -10.50 5.33 12.11
C ARG A 94 -9.48 4.25 12.46
N GLY A 95 -8.19 4.58 12.36
CA GLY A 95 -7.12 3.64 12.59
C GLY A 95 -7.01 3.16 14.04
N PHE A 96 -6.61 1.89 14.19
CA PHE A 96 -6.30 1.30 15.49
C PHE A 96 -5.40 0.05 15.33
N VAL A 97 -4.79 -0.36 16.43
CA VAL A 97 -4.22 -1.70 16.64
C VAL A 97 -4.91 -2.34 17.83
N THR A 98 -5.22 -3.63 17.76
CA THR A 98 -5.80 -4.40 18.87
C THR A 98 -4.96 -5.63 19.15
N ALA A 99 -4.71 -5.90 20.44
CA ALA A 99 -4.15 -7.14 20.91
C ALA A 99 -5.27 -8.08 21.37
N TYR A 100 -5.24 -9.32 20.87
CA TYR A 100 -6.15 -10.39 21.26
C TYR A 100 -5.38 -11.54 21.89
N SER A 101 -5.97 -12.24 22.84
CA SER A 101 -5.40 -13.45 23.43
C SER A 101 -5.19 -14.54 22.36
N VAL A 102 -3.99 -15.12 22.32
CA VAL A 102 -3.65 -16.29 21.49
C VAL A 102 -4.56 -17.49 21.79
N ALA A 103 -5.02 -17.61 23.04
CA ALA A 103 -5.78 -18.76 23.51
C ALA A 103 -7.21 -18.81 22.97
N ASP A 104 -7.92 -17.68 22.99
CA ASP A 104 -9.38 -17.62 22.79
C ASP A 104 -9.87 -16.42 21.99
N GLY A 105 -8.98 -15.52 21.55
CA GLY A 105 -9.33 -14.33 20.80
C GLY A 105 -9.96 -13.21 21.63
N SER A 106 -9.96 -13.30 22.96
CA SER A 106 -10.44 -12.20 23.82
C SER A 106 -9.59 -10.94 23.65
N GLN A 107 -10.22 -9.78 23.52
CA GLN A 107 -9.50 -8.49 23.39
C GLN A 107 -8.79 -8.16 24.72
N ARG A 108 -7.49 -7.85 24.64
CA ARG A 108 -6.66 -7.46 25.79
C ARG A 108 -6.56 -5.95 25.92
N TRP A 109 -6.22 -5.29 24.82
CA TRP A 109 -6.19 -3.84 24.71
C TRP A 109 -6.40 -3.39 23.27
N ARG A 110 -6.81 -2.13 23.10
CA ARG A 110 -6.88 -1.44 21.81
C ARG A 110 -6.20 -0.08 21.94
N PHE A 111 -5.43 0.28 20.91
CA PHE A 111 -4.85 1.60 20.75
C PHE A 111 -5.41 2.23 19.46
N TYR A 112 -6.24 3.26 19.59
CA TYR A 112 -6.64 4.10 18.45
C TYR A 112 -5.50 5.04 18.08
N THR A 113 -5.27 5.24 16.78
CA THR A 113 -4.17 6.08 16.28
C THR A 113 -4.59 7.52 16.04
N VAL A 114 -5.89 7.81 16.00
CA VAL A 114 -6.44 9.17 15.85
C VAL A 114 -7.65 9.35 16.76
N PRO A 115 -7.94 10.59 17.22
CA PRO A 115 -9.06 10.84 18.11
C PRO A 115 -10.41 10.52 17.46
N GLY A 116 -11.38 10.16 18.29
CA GLY A 116 -12.76 9.86 17.89
C GLY A 116 -13.68 11.05 18.12
N ASP A 117 -14.99 10.80 18.20
CA ASP A 117 -15.95 11.81 18.64
C ASP A 117 -15.54 12.32 20.03
N PRO A 118 -15.32 13.64 20.24
CA PRO A 118 -14.97 14.17 21.56
C PRO A 118 -16.06 13.98 22.62
N ALA A 119 -17.30 13.70 22.21
CA ALA A 119 -18.42 13.44 23.12
C ALA A 119 -18.50 11.97 23.57
N VAL A 120 -17.76 11.05 22.95
CA VAL A 120 -17.84 9.61 23.22
C VAL A 120 -16.50 9.09 23.76
N PRO A 121 -16.44 8.56 24.99
CA PRO A 121 -15.22 7.94 25.49
C PRO A 121 -14.95 6.61 24.78
N ASP A 122 -13.70 6.40 24.37
CA ASP A 122 -13.27 5.17 23.69
C ASP A 122 -13.12 4.00 24.67
N ASN A 123 -12.77 4.27 25.94
CA ASN A 123 -12.42 3.27 26.96
C ASN A 123 -11.31 2.34 26.46
N ALA A 124 -10.29 2.91 25.81
CA ALA A 124 -9.20 2.21 25.16
C ALA A 124 -7.86 2.55 25.84
N ALA A 125 -6.83 1.74 25.57
CA ALA A 125 -5.49 2.00 26.11
C ALA A 125 -4.88 3.31 25.57
N SER A 126 -5.41 3.81 24.45
CA SER A 126 -5.03 5.07 23.83
C SER A 126 -5.63 6.32 24.50
N ASP A 127 -6.56 6.22 25.45
CA ASP A 127 -7.37 7.37 25.89
C ASP A 127 -6.52 8.58 26.34
N SER A 128 -5.46 8.36 27.13
CA SER A 128 -4.53 9.42 27.55
C SER A 128 -3.76 10.04 26.38
N ALA A 129 -3.40 9.25 25.38
CA ALA A 129 -2.74 9.74 24.17
C ALA A 129 -3.72 10.50 23.26
N MET A 130 -5.00 10.12 23.26
CA MET A 130 -6.05 10.80 22.50
C MET A 130 -6.34 12.20 23.05
N GLU A 131 -6.17 12.46 24.35
CA GLU A 131 -6.27 13.81 24.92
C GLU A 131 -5.27 14.77 24.25
N MET A 132 -3.99 14.40 24.21
CA MET A 132 -2.94 15.14 23.50
C MET A 132 -3.23 15.21 22.00
N ALA A 133 -3.63 14.09 21.39
CA ALA A 133 -3.88 14.06 19.96
C ALA A 133 -4.98 15.06 19.57
N ARG A 134 -6.09 15.16 20.33
CA ARG A 134 -7.24 16.04 20.05
C ARG A 134 -6.85 17.51 19.88
N GLU A 135 -5.83 18.00 20.58
CA GLU A 135 -5.34 19.39 20.46
C GLU A 135 -4.79 19.71 19.07
N THR A 136 -4.43 18.67 18.30
CA THR A 136 -3.85 18.80 16.96
C THR A 136 -4.86 18.59 15.83
N TRP A 137 -6.16 18.57 16.12
CA TRP A 137 -7.23 18.42 15.14
C TRP A 137 -8.29 19.51 15.29
N ALA A 138 -8.90 19.90 14.16
CA ALA A 138 -10.01 20.85 14.10
C ALA A 138 -11.16 20.28 13.26
N GLY A 139 -12.37 20.81 13.45
CA GLY A 139 -13.55 20.38 12.69
C GLY A 139 -14.08 19.00 13.10
N GLU A 140 -14.86 18.36 12.22
CA GLU A 140 -15.61 17.12 12.51
C GLU A 140 -14.98 15.86 11.90
N TYR A 141 -13.65 15.74 12.00
CA TYR A 141 -12.85 14.65 11.42
C TYR A 141 -13.36 13.24 11.75
N TRP A 142 -13.88 13.05 12.98
CA TRP A 142 -14.36 11.74 13.47
C TRP A 142 -15.56 11.22 12.68
N ARG A 143 -16.33 12.08 12.00
CA ARG A 143 -17.47 11.65 11.19
C ARG A 143 -17.06 10.64 10.12
N TYR A 144 -15.84 10.73 9.63
CA TYR A 144 -15.34 9.84 8.59
C TYR A 144 -14.05 9.12 9.01
N GLY A 145 -13.83 9.01 10.32
CA GLY A 145 -12.76 8.23 10.93
C GLY A 145 -11.39 8.91 11.04
N GLY A 146 -11.08 9.91 10.22
CA GLY A 146 -9.82 10.68 10.30
C GLY A 146 -8.58 9.99 9.73
N GLY A 147 -8.60 8.67 9.50
CA GLY A 147 -7.48 7.91 8.92
C GLY A 147 -6.57 7.27 9.98
N GLY A 148 -5.26 7.26 9.72
CA GLY A 148 -4.24 6.74 10.64
C GLY A 148 -4.20 5.21 10.74
N THR A 149 -4.78 4.51 9.77
CA THR A 149 -4.89 3.05 9.77
C THR A 149 -3.52 2.36 9.79
N ALA A 150 -3.30 1.42 10.71
CA ALA A 150 -2.06 0.67 10.88
C ALA A 150 -2.12 -0.64 10.08
N TRP A 151 -1.95 -0.56 8.77
CA TRP A 151 -2.28 -1.66 7.84
C TRP A 151 -1.12 -2.63 7.56
N ASP A 152 0.09 -2.39 8.09
CA ASP A 152 1.27 -3.22 7.82
C ASP A 152 2.25 -3.36 8.99
N ALA A 153 3.16 -2.40 9.22
CA ALA A 153 4.22 -2.53 10.22
C ALA A 153 3.70 -2.42 11.66
N ILE A 154 3.83 -3.54 12.38
CA ILE A 154 3.67 -3.67 13.83
C ILE A 154 4.86 -4.50 14.28
N GLU A 155 5.80 -3.90 15.01
CA GLU A 155 7.06 -4.57 15.41
C GLU A 155 7.19 -4.59 16.93
N TYR A 156 7.94 -5.56 17.47
CA TYR A 156 8.05 -5.78 18.91
C TYR A 156 9.51 -5.87 19.35
N ASP A 157 9.84 -5.13 20.41
CA ASP A 157 11.09 -5.23 21.14
C ASP A 157 10.88 -5.91 22.50
N PRO A 158 11.38 -7.14 22.68
CA PRO A 158 11.24 -7.85 23.94
C PRO A 158 12.08 -7.28 25.09
N GLU A 159 13.17 -6.57 24.80
CA GLU A 159 14.06 -6.00 25.83
C GLU A 159 13.40 -4.80 26.49
N LEU A 160 12.76 -3.95 25.69
CA LEU A 160 12.07 -2.74 26.15
C LEU A 160 10.59 -2.98 26.47
N ASN A 161 10.08 -4.17 26.16
CA ASN A 161 8.66 -4.50 26.25
C ASN A 161 7.76 -3.51 25.48
N MET A 162 8.22 -3.10 24.29
CA MET A 162 7.56 -2.09 23.48
C MET A 162 7.09 -2.66 22.14
N VAL A 163 5.88 -2.26 21.76
CA VAL A 163 5.34 -2.46 20.42
C VAL A 163 5.42 -1.14 19.67
N TYR A 164 5.99 -1.17 18.47
CA TYR A 164 6.04 -0.04 17.55
C TYR A 164 4.97 -0.20 16.49
N ILE A 165 4.15 0.83 16.33
CA ILE A 165 3.03 0.88 15.38
C ILE A 165 3.36 1.93 14.33
N GLY A 166 3.45 1.52 13.07
CA GLY A 166 3.47 2.43 11.94
C GLY A 166 2.05 2.86 11.58
N THR A 167 1.76 4.16 11.56
CA THR A 167 0.41 4.69 11.31
C THR A 167 0.25 5.26 9.90
N GLY A 168 -0.97 5.17 9.39
CA GLY A 168 -1.31 5.56 8.02
C GLY A 168 -1.51 7.05 7.79
N ASN A 169 -1.92 7.35 6.56
CA ASN A 169 -2.34 8.65 6.05
C ASN A 169 -3.67 9.14 6.63
N GLY A 170 -3.98 10.41 6.43
CA GLY A 170 -5.24 11.02 6.84
C GLY A 170 -6.43 10.66 5.96
N SER A 171 -7.64 10.69 6.53
CA SER A 171 -8.89 10.51 5.78
C SER A 171 -9.85 11.70 5.98
N PRO A 172 -10.22 12.42 4.90
CA PRO A 172 -9.67 12.32 3.56
C PRO A 172 -8.20 12.78 3.53
N TRP A 173 -7.50 12.55 2.41
CA TRP A 173 -6.09 12.98 2.29
C TRP A 173 -6.00 14.50 2.41
N ASN A 174 -6.88 15.25 1.75
CA ASN A 174 -6.85 16.71 1.78
C ASN A 174 -7.06 17.28 3.19
N HIS A 175 -6.01 17.88 3.74
CA HIS A 175 -6.01 18.42 5.10
C HIS A 175 -7.04 19.55 5.32
N GLN A 176 -7.36 20.34 4.29
CA GLN A 176 -8.41 21.36 4.37
C GLN A 176 -9.78 20.75 4.66
N MET A 177 -10.09 19.63 3.99
CA MET A 177 -11.36 18.94 4.15
C MET A 177 -11.40 18.16 5.46
N ARG A 178 -10.27 17.57 5.87
CA ARG A 178 -10.16 16.72 7.06
C ARG A 178 -10.21 17.50 8.36
N SER A 179 -9.42 18.58 8.45
CA SER A 179 -9.14 19.29 9.71
C SER A 179 -9.09 20.80 9.53
N ASN A 180 -9.91 21.34 8.61
CA ASN A 180 -9.95 22.76 8.27
C ASN A 180 -8.59 23.37 7.87
N GLY A 181 -7.60 22.53 7.54
CA GLY A 181 -6.24 22.96 7.21
C GLY A 181 -5.36 23.27 8.43
N GLU A 182 -5.78 22.85 9.63
CA GLU A 182 -5.20 23.15 10.93
C GLU A 182 -4.69 21.92 11.69
N GLY A 183 -3.61 22.11 12.44
CA GLY A 183 -3.04 21.12 13.35
C GLY A 183 -2.18 20.05 12.66
N ASP A 184 -1.38 19.36 13.47
CA ASP A 184 -0.48 18.30 13.00
C ASP A 184 -1.21 16.96 12.77
N ASN A 185 -2.45 16.83 13.26
CA ASN A 185 -3.31 15.67 13.15
C ASN A 185 -2.64 14.37 13.68
N LEU A 186 -2.25 14.36 14.96
CA LEU A 186 -1.67 13.20 15.59
C LEU A 186 -2.68 12.03 15.70
N PHE A 187 -2.27 10.77 15.53
CA PHE A 187 -0.93 10.28 15.17
C PHE A 187 -0.90 9.85 13.70
N LEU A 188 -1.38 10.66 12.75
CA LEU A 188 -1.20 10.37 11.32
C LEU A 188 0.28 10.33 10.97
N SER A 189 0.68 9.46 10.04
CA SER A 189 2.04 9.35 9.51
C SER A 189 3.11 9.39 10.60
N SER A 190 3.01 8.46 11.53
CA SER A 190 3.83 8.39 12.74
C SER A 190 4.33 6.98 13.01
N ILE A 191 5.46 6.90 13.70
CA ILE A 191 5.86 5.73 14.49
C ILE A 191 5.35 5.99 15.91
N VAL A 192 4.56 5.08 16.46
CA VAL A 192 4.04 5.19 17.83
C VAL A 192 4.51 3.98 18.63
N ALA A 193 5.20 4.22 19.73
CA ALA A 193 5.57 3.17 20.68
C ALA A 193 4.52 3.06 21.79
N VAL A 194 4.10 1.83 22.08
CA VAL A 194 3.19 1.49 23.17
C VAL A 194 3.78 0.37 24.02
N ASP A 195 3.42 0.34 25.29
CA ASP A 195 3.68 -0.78 26.18
C ASP A 195 3.01 -2.05 25.64
N ALA A 196 3.76 -3.14 25.54
CA ALA A 196 3.25 -4.35 24.90
C ALA A 196 2.09 -5.01 25.67
N ASP A 197 2.11 -4.94 27.01
CA ASP A 197 1.13 -5.63 27.87
C ASP A 197 -0.19 -4.86 27.98
N SER A 198 -0.09 -3.54 28.06
CA SER A 198 -1.24 -2.66 28.36
C SER A 198 -1.73 -1.86 27.15
N GLY A 199 -0.91 -1.70 26.12
CA GLY A 199 -1.18 -0.80 24.99
C GLY A 199 -1.05 0.68 25.35
N GLN A 200 -0.54 1.02 26.55
CA GLN A 200 -0.36 2.41 26.95
C GLN A 200 0.71 3.10 26.11
N TYR A 201 0.43 4.33 25.69
CA TYR A 201 1.36 5.18 24.95
C TYR A 201 2.68 5.39 25.69
N ARG A 202 3.79 5.35 24.95
CA ARG A 202 5.15 5.66 25.44
C ARG A 202 5.71 6.92 24.77
N TRP A 203 5.88 6.86 23.46
CA TRP A 203 6.39 7.98 22.65
C TRP A 203 5.86 7.89 21.22
N HIS A 204 6.00 8.96 20.45
CA HIS A 204 5.80 8.92 19.00
C HIS A 204 6.81 9.82 18.28
N PHE A 205 7.03 9.51 17.00
CA PHE A 205 7.73 10.37 16.05
C PHE A 205 6.86 10.51 14.80
N GLN A 206 6.49 11.74 14.44
CA GLN A 206 5.64 12.01 13.28
C GLN A 206 6.48 12.34 12.04
N THR A 207 6.49 11.43 11.06
CA THR A 207 7.28 11.57 9.83
C THR A 207 6.71 12.61 8.88
N THR A 208 5.38 12.76 8.85
CA THR A 208 4.71 13.77 8.00
C THR A 208 3.59 14.46 8.78
N PRO A 209 3.89 15.56 9.49
CA PRO A 209 2.89 16.38 10.14
C PRO A 209 1.83 16.89 9.16
N ALA A 210 0.57 16.81 9.59
CA ALA A 210 -0.59 17.24 8.81
C ALA A 210 -0.63 16.59 7.41
N ASP A 211 -0.34 15.29 7.28
CA ASP A 211 -0.29 14.58 6.00
C ASP A 211 -1.43 14.99 5.05
N SER A 212 -1.08 15.30 3.80
CA SER A 212 -2.03 15.69 2.76
C SER A 212 -1.82 15.00 1.41
N TRP A 213 -0.97 13.95 1.40
CA TRP A 213 -0.41 13.36 0.18
C TRP A 213 -0.47 11.84 0.15
N ASP A 214 -1.20 11.22 1.09
CA ASP A 214 -1.17 9.77 1.30
C ASP A 214 0.22 9.28 1.72
N TYR A 215 0.91 10.06 2.57
CA TYR A 215 2.19 9.64 3.15
C TYR A 215 1.96 8.87 4.44
N THR A 216 1.90 7.56 4.32
CA THR A 216 1.89 6.63 5.45
C THR A 216 3.27 6.51 6.09
N ALA A 217 3.30 6.10 7.36
CA ALA A 217 4.48 5.60 8.07
C ALA A 217 4.26 4.13 8.50
N THR A 218 3.53 3.36 7.70
CA THR A 218 3.22 1.94 7.91
C THR A 218 4.26 1.02 7.32
N GLN A 219 5.29 1.58 6.66
CA GLN A 219 6.37 0.85 6.01
C GLN A 219 7.17 0.05 7.03
N ASN A 220 7.84 -1.00 6.55
CA ASN A 220 8.67 -1.86 7.39
C ASN A 220 9.62 -1.04 8.27
N MET A 221 9.68 -1.39 9.56
CA MET A 221 10.61 -0.82 10.53
C MET A 221 11.68 -1.85 10.84
N VAL A 222 12.94 -1.42 10.87
CA VAL A 222 14.08 -2.29 11.21
C VAL A 222 14.76 -1.75 12.45
N MET A 223 14.95 -2.62 13.45
CA MET A 223 15.73 -2.30 14.64
C MET A 223 17.13 -2.88 14.52
N ALA A 224 18.13 -2.13 14.96
CA ALA A 224 19.53 -2.55 14.94
C ALA A 224 20.35 -1.82 16.01
N ASP A 225 21.51 -2.37 16.32
CA ASP A 225 22.54 -1.68 17.09
C ASP A 225 23.58 -1.13 16.11
N LEU A 226 23.77 0.20 16.12
CA LEU A 226 24.70 0.90 15.24
C LEU A 226 25.72 1.69 16.05
N GLU A 227 26.93 1.84 15.52
CA GLU A 227 27.90 2.81 16.03
C GLU A 227 27.69 4.15 15.31
N ILE A 228 27.19 5.15 16.03
CA ILE A 228 26.92 6.50 15.51
C ILE A 228 27.69 7.49 16.37
N ASP A 229 28.51 8.34 15.74
CA ASP A 229 29.41 9.28 16.42
C ASP A 229 30.31 8.63 17.48
N GLY A 230 30.74 7.38 17.22
CA GLY A 230 31.58 6.59 18.12
C GLY A 230 30.86 6.07 19.37
N GLN A 231 29.53 6.11 19.40
CA GLN A 231 28.71 5.57 20.49
C GLN A 231 27.78 4.46 19.97
N PRO A 232 27.60 3.37 20.72
CA PRO A 232 26.57 2.37 20.41
C PRO A 232 25.18 2.99 20.61
N ARG A 233 24.33 2.87 19.60
CA ARG A 233 22.94 3.35 19.60
C ARG A 233 22.01 2.21 19.23
N HIS A 234 20.96 2.04 20.03
CA HIS A 234 19.87 1.11 19.77
C HIS A 234 18.81 1.81 18.95
N VAL A 235 18.77 1.54 17.65
CA VAL A 235 17.99 2.35 16.70
C VAL A 235 16.77 1.63 16.17
N LEU A 236 15.78 2.44 15.76
CA LEU A 236 14.70 2.06 14.85
C LEU A 236 14.87 2.86 13.57
N MET A 237 14.86 2.17 12.44
CA MET A 237 15.05 2.73 11.10
C MET A 237 13.78 2.57 10.27
N GLN A 238 13.41 3.59 9.52
CA GLN A 238 12.28 3.51 8.58
C GLN A 238 12.51 4.36 7.33
N ALA A 239 12.12 3.82 6.18
CA ALA A 239 11.98 4.53 4.91
C ALA A 239 10.48 4.65 4.54
N PRO A 240 9.70 5.58 5.13
CA PRO A 240 8.28 5.75 4.81
C PRO A 240 8.04 6.31 3.40
N LYS A 241 6.76 6.41 3.00
CA LYS A 241 6.38 6.91 1.67
C LYS A 241 6.93 8.29 1.33
N ASN A 242 7.18 9.14 2.34
CA ASN A 242 7.51 10.54 2.14
C ASN A 242 8.91 10.80 1.53
N GLY A 243 9.74 9.76 1.38
CA GLY A 243 11.04 9.81 0.70
C GLY A 243 12.23 10.12 1.58
N PHE A 244 12.04 10.28 2.90
CA PHE A 244 13.11 10.42 3.89
C PHE A 244 13.42 9.09 4.58
N PHE A 245 14.69 8.83 4.86
CA PHE A 245 15.14 7.71 5.68
C PHE A 245 15.38 8.23 7.09
N TYR A 246 14.74 7.63 8.08
CA TYR A 246 14.83 8.06 9.48
C TYR A 246 15.59 7.04 10.31
N VAL A 247 16.46 7.54 11.19
CA VAL A 247 17.10 6.78 12.27
C VAL A 247 16.67 7.43 13.59
N LEU A 248 15.99 6.66 14.42
CA LEU A 248 15.48 7.09 15.72
C LEU A 248 16.09 6.25 16.83
N ASP A 249 16.20 6.81 18.02
CA ASP A 249 16.44 6.03 19.23
C ASP A 249 15.18 5.19 19.53
N ARG A 250 15.30 3.85 19.56
CA ARG A 250 14.13 2.99 19.72
C ARG A 250 13.55 3.02 21.13
N GLU A 251 14.30 3.49 22.13
CA GLU A 251 13.83 3.59 23.51
C GLU A 251 13.00 4.86 23.73
N THR A 252 13.45 5.99 23.19
CA THR A 252 12.90 7.31 23.50
C THR A 252 12.11 7.95 22.36
N GLY A 253 12.27 7.46 21.12
CA GLY A 253 11.73 8.10 19.92
C GLY A 253 12.51 9.34 19.48
N GLU A 254 13.67 9.62 20.09
CA GLU A 254 14.51 10.75 19.73
C GLU A 254 15.00 10.63 18.28
N PHE A 255 14.90 11.73 17.53
CA PHE A 255 15.47 11.82 16.19
C PHE A 255 16.99 11.85 16.25
N ILE A 256 17.64 10.84 15.64
CA ILE A 256 19.10 10.78 15.54
C ILE A 256 19.55 11.42 14.23
N SER A 257 19.01 10.94 13.11
CA SER A 257 19.38 11.45 11.78
C SER A 257 18.33 11.11 10.71
N GLY A 258 18.41 11.83 9.60
CA GLY A 258 17.63 11.51 8.41
C GLY A 258 17.88 12.44 7.25
N THR A 259 17.79 11.89 6.04
CA THR A 259 17.82 12.62 4.77
C THR A 259 17.00 11.89 3.71
N ASN A 260 16.76 12.52 2.56
CA ASN A 260 16.02 11.88 1.48
C ASN A 260 16.83 10.76 0.81
N PHE A 261 16.20 9.60 0.57
CA PHE A 261 16.80 8.46 -0.14
C PHE A 261 16.33 8.36 -1.61
N VAL A 262 15.39 9.20 -1.99
CA VAL A 262 14.81 9.36 -3.33
C VAL A 262 14.55 10.84 -3.63
N ASP A 263 14.05 11.17 -4.81
CA ASP A 263 13.65 12.53 -5.12
C ASP A 263 12.49 12.99 -4.23
N VAL A 264 12.65 14.18 -3.63
CA VAL A 264 11.67 14.80 -2.74
C VAL A 264 11.45 16.24 -3.19
N THR A 265 10.20 16.60 -3.49
CA THR A 265 9.82 17.97 -3.90
C THR A 265 8.80 18.63 -2.96
N TRP A 266 8.23 17.88 -2.02
CA TRP A 266 7.26 18.41 -1.05
C TRP A 266 7.93 19.13 0.13
N ALA A 267 9.22 18.86 0.39
CA ALA A 267 10.03 19.46 1.44
C ALA A 267 11.45 19.73 0.95
N THR A 268 12.14 20.72 1.51
CA THR A 268 13.55 21.04 1.18
C THR A 268 14.56 20.25 2.00
N GLY A 269 14.11 19.54 3.04
CA GLY A 269 14.94 18.79 3.97
C GLY A 269 14.25 18.56 5.30
N LEU A 270 15.00 18.06 6.28
CA LEU A 270 14.55 17.87 7.66
C LEU A 270 15.22 18.88 8.59
N HIS A 271 14.50 19.33 9.61
CA HIS A 271 15.08 20.12 10.68
C HIS A 271 16.12 19.26 11.45
N PRO A 272 17.37 19.73 11.61
CA PRO A 272 18.47 18.86 12.03
C PRO A 272 18.35 18.30 13.45
N GLN A 273 17.61 18.95 14.35
CA GLN A 273 17.43 18.45 15.73
C GLN A 273 16.11 17.71 15.95
N THR A 274 15.09 17.97 15.14
CA THR A 274 13.72 17.48 15.42
C THR A 274 13.23 16.49 14.38
N GLY A 275 13.91 16.38 13.25
CA GLY A 275 13.46 15.60 12.11
C GLY A 275 12.20 16.15 11.44
N ARG A 276 11.69 17.33 11.86
CA ARG A 276 10.48 17.91 11.27
C ARG A 276 10.75 18.35 9.82
N PRO A 277 9.95 17.90 8.85
CA PRO A 277 10.11 18.31 7.45
C PRO A 277 9.94 19.82 7.23
N GLN A 278 10.81 20.39 6.41
CA GLN A 278 10.75 21.79 5.98
C GLN A 278 9.96 21.87 4.66
N GLU A 279 8.64 22.02 4.78
CA GLU A 279 7.74 21.96 3.62
C GLU A 279 7.96 23.08 2.59
N VAL A 280 7.85 22.72 1.32
CA VAL A 280 7.73 23.68 0.23
C VAL A 280 6.28 24.20 0.20
N PRO A 281 6.01 25.52 0.26
CA PRO A 281 4.65 26.04 0.34
C PRO A 281 3.72 25.58 -0.80
N SER A 282 4.25 25.36 -2.01
CA SER A 282 3.48 24.86 -3.15
C SER A 282 3.01 23.41 -3.00
N ALA A 283 3.61 22.60 -2.10
CA ALA A 283 3.15 21.24 -1.82
C ALA A 283 1.74 21.20 -1.22
N ARG A 284 1.34 22.28 -0.53
CA ARG A 284 -0.01 22.47 0.02
C ARG A 284 -0.97 23.01 -1.04
N TYR A 285 -1.24 22.18 -2.04
CA TYR A 285 -2.12 22.48 -3.19
C TYR A 285 -3.49 23.08 -2.82
N TYR A 286 -4.04 22.70 -1.66
CA TYR A 286 -5.32 23.22 -1.18
C TYR A 286 -5.23 24.66 -0.64
N ARG A 287 -4.05 25.12 -0.23
CA ARG A 287 -3.81 26.52 0.21
C ARG A 287 -3.52 27.44 -0.97
N THR A 288 -2.80 26.94 -1.97
CA THR A 288 -2.45 27.71 -3.18
C THR A 288 -3.58 27.74 -4.19
N GLY A 289 -4.48 26.75 -4.17
CA GLY A 289 -5.52 26.54 -5.19
C GLY A 289 -4.96 26.14 -6.55
N GLN A 290 -3.66 25.83 -6.65
CA GLN A 290 -2.99 25.45 -7.88
C GLN A 290 -2.53 23.99 -7.81
N PRO A 291 -2.57 23.23 -8.93
CA PRO A 291 -1.97 21.91 -8.99
C PRO A 291 -0.49 21.96 -8.60
N SER A 292 -0.05 20.97 -7.82
CA SER A 292 1.33 20.79 -7.38
C SER A 292 1.81 19.41 -7.76
N PHE A 293 2.83 19.35 -8.60
CA PHE A 293 3.43 18.10 -9.01
C PHE A 293 4.49 17.67 -7.99
N GLN A 294 4.30 16.50 -7.38
CA GLN A 294 5.07 16.11 -6.21
C GLN A 294 5.72 14.73 -6.35
N PHE A 295 6.97 14.67 -5.89
CA PHE A 295 7.68 13.45 -5.54
C PHE A 295 7.94 13.42 -4.01
N PRO A 296 7.72 12.26 -3.37
CA PRO A 296 6.99 11.11 -3.91
C PRO A 296 5.50 11.40 -4.18
N SER A 297 4.81 10.45 -4.81
CA SER A 297 3.35 10.43 -4.94
C SER A 297 2.71 9.61 -3.81
N SER A 298 1.41 9.34 -3.89
CA SER A 298 0.72 8.35 -3.05
C SER A 298 1.33 6.93 -3.14
N GLY A 299 2.07 6.65 -4.22
CA GLY A 299 2.89 5.44 -4.36
C GLY A 299 4.07 5.39 -3.39
N GLY A 300 4.54 6.55 -2.92
CA GLY A 300 5.66 6.70 -2.00
C GLY A 300 7.03 6.47 -2.64
N GLY A 301 8.08 6.91 -1.94
CA GLY A 301 9.49 6.59 -2.25
C GLY A 301 9.85 5.14 -1.92
N HIS A 302 9.15 4.57 -0.95
CA HIS A 302 9.15 3.17 -0.56
C HIS A 302 7.75 2.85 0.01
N ASN A 303 7.22 1.67 -0.31
CA ASN A 303 5.87 1.26 0.07
C ASN A 303 5.91 0.01 0.97
N TRP A 304 4.88 -0.82 0.95
CA TRP A 304 4.80 -2.05 1.75
C TRP A 304 5.87 -3.13 1.50
N PRO A 305 6.51 -3.27 0.32
CA PRO A 305 7.49 -4.33 0.12
C PRO A 305 8.65 -4.20 1.12
N PRO A 306 8.91 -5.18 2.00
CA PRO A 306 9.87 -4.98 3.09
C PRO A 306 11.30 -4.70 2.61
N MET A 307 11.98 -3.79 3.32
CA MET A 307 13.43 -3.64 3.26
C MET A 307 14.13 -4.71 4.11
N ALA A 308 15.45 -4.86 3.94
CA ALA A 308 16.25 -5.77 4.75
C ALA A 308 17.54 -5.09 5.24
N PHE A 309 18.04 -5.50 6.40
CA PHE A 309 19.31 -5.02 6.95
C PHE A 309 20.33 -6.16 7.04
N SER A 310 21.58 -5.90 6.67
CA SER A 310 22.69 -6.82 6.88
C SER A 310 23.62 -6.28 7.97
N PRO A 311 23.71 -6.94 9.14
CA PRO A 311 24.69 -6.58 10.17
C PRO A 311 26.15 -6.75 9.71
N ARG A 312 26.39 -7.48 8.60
CA ARG A 312 27.74 -7.68 8.05
C ARG A 312 28.27 -6.43 7.36
N THR A 313 27.40 -5.75 6.61
CA THR A 313 27.74 -4.54 5.85
C THR A 313 27.33 -3.27 6.58
N GLY A 314 26.39 -3.37 7.52
CA GLY A 314 25.73 -2.21 8.12
C GLY A 314 24.74 -1.52 7.19
N LEU A 315 24.41 -2.13 6.05
CA LEU A 315 23.55 -1.51 5.02
C LEU A 315 22.10 -1.97 5.12
N VAL A 316 21.19 -1.08 4.72
CA VAL A 316 19.76 -1.34 4.55
C VAL A 316 19.43 -1.38 3.05
N TYR A 317 18.82 -2.46 2.59
CA TYR A 317 18.45 -2.68 1.20
C TYR A 317 16.98 -2.33 0.98
N ILE A 318 16.72 -1.27 0.22
CA ILE A 318 15.40 -0.63 0.08
C ILE A 318 14.89 -0.82 -1.36
N PRO A 319 13.69 -1.40 -1.56
CA PRO A 319 13.00 -1.34 -2.84
C PRO A 319 12.41 0.07 -3.03
N ALA A 320 13.23 0.97 -3.55
CA ALA A 320 12.92 2.39 -3.68
C ALA A 320 12.37 2.75 -5.06
N GLN A 321 11.74 3.92 -5.18
CA GLN A 321 11.18 4.40 -6.44
C GLN A 321 11.01 5.92 -6.48
N ASP A 322 11.16 6.50 -7.66
CA ASP A 322 10.74 7.86 -7.97
C ASP A 322 9.44 7.79 -8.76
N VAL A 323 8.32 8.05 -8.09
CA VAL A 323 6.98 8.05 -8.71
C VAL A 323 6.28 9.33 -8.30
N GLY A 324 6.03 10.23 -9.26
CA GLY A 324 5.42 11.52 -9.02
C GLY A 324 3.97 11.60 -9.51
N MET A 325 3.17 12.47 -8.90
CA MET A 325 1.81 12.74 -9.36
C MET A 325 1.39 14.20 -9.13
N PRO A 326 0.49 14.75 -9.95
CA PRO A 326 -0.11 16.04 -9.67
C PRO A 326 -1.15 15.93 -8.54
N TYR A 327 -1.09 16.86 -7.60
CA TYR A 327 -2.08 17.05 -6.56
C TYR A 327 -2.81 18.37 -6.77
N ALA A 328 -4.13 18.31 -6.87
CA ALA A 328 -4.99 19.48 -6.95
C ALA A 328 -6.22 19.25 -6.07
N PRO A 329 -6.81 20.29 -5.47
CA PRO A 329 -8.01 20.12 -4.66
C PRO A 329 -9.15 19.60 -5.53
N ALA A 330 -9.91 18.62 -5.04
CA ALA A 330 -11.15 18.17 -5.66
C ALA A 330 -12.36 18.71 -4.91
N ASP A 331 -13.43 19.01 -5.66
CA ASP A 331 -14.76 19.24 -5.09
C ASP A 331 -15.45 17.88 -4.87
N GLU A 332 -15.08 17.22 -3.78
CA GLU A 332 -15.59 15.91 -3.39
C GLU A 332 -16.31 15.97 -2.05
N GLN A 333 -17.43 15.25 -1.94
CA GLN A 333 -18.07 15.00 -0.66
C GLN A 333 -17.70 13.60 -0.18
N GLN A 334 -17.35 13.51 1.10
CA GLN A 334 -17.03 12.23 1.72
C GLN A 334 -18.31 11.44 1.97
N VAL A 335 -18.33 10.20 1.46
CA VAL A 335 -19.47 9.29 1.56
C VAL A 335 -18.97 7.96 2.12
N VAL A 336 -19.66 7.44 3.12
CA VAL A 336 -19.35 6.13 3.73
C VAL A 336 -19.42 5.04 2.66
N GLY A 337 -18.44 4.14 2.63
CA GLY A 337 -18.32 3.09 1.61
C GLY A 337 -17.75 3.57 0.28
N ALA A 338 -17.49 4.87 0.11
CA ALA A 338 -16.93 5.44 -1.10
C ALA A 338 -15.54 6.00 -0.85
N TYR A 339 -14.64 5.71 -1.78
CA TYR A 339 -13.30 6.30 -1.79
C TYR A 339 -13.39 7.82 -1.88
N THR A 340 -12.68 8.52 -1.01
CA THR A 340 -12.61 9.98 -0.97
C THR A 340 -11.21 10.44 -0.57
N SER A 341 -10.44 10.98 -1.52
CA SER A 341 -9.13 11.56 -1.24
C SER A 341 -9.19 13.08 -1.05
N GLY A 342 -10.17 13.75 -1.66
CA GLY A 342 -10.17 15.22 -1.74
C GLY A 342 -9.10 15.76 -2.69
N VAL A 343 -8.56 14.89 -3.55
CA VAL A 343 -7.53 15.18 -4.55
C VAL A 343 -8.06 14.81 -5.93
N ALA A 344 -7.95 15.73 -6.89
CA ALA A 344 -8.38 15.49 -8.26
C ALA A 344 -7.39 14.52 -8.95
N MET A 345 -7.63 13.22 -8.84
CA MET A 345 -6.73 12.18 -9.36
C MET A 345 -6.60 12.20 -10.90
N ASN A 346 -7.48 12.93 -11.59
CA ASN A 346 -7.42 13.19 -13.02
C ASN A 346 -6.72 14.51 -13.39
N ALA A 347 -6.11 15.24 -12.43
CA ALA A 347 -5.42 16.50 -12.70
C ALA A 347 -4.30 16.38 -13.75
N GLY A 348 -3.74 15.17 -13.90
CA GLY A 348 -2.81 14.84 -15.00
C GLY A 348 -3.44 14.94 -16.40
N GLY A 349 -4.77 14.99 -16.52
CA GLY A 349 -5.49 15.24 -17.76
C GLY A 349 -5.41 16.69 -18.25
N ALA A 350 -4.98 17.63 -17.40
CA ALA A 350 -4.66 19.00 -17.81
C ALA A 350 -3.21 19.15 -18.31
N MET A 351 -2.38 18.12 -18.18
CA MET A 351 -0.99 18.11 -18.69
C MET A 351 -0.99 17.92 -20.20
N THR A 352 -0.03 18.52 -20.89
CA THR A 352 0.17 18.26 -22.32
C THR A 352 0.57 16.79 -22.53
N ALA A 353 0.41 16.27 -23.75
CA ALA A 353 0.86 14.92 -24.07
C ALA A 353 2.38 14.75 -23.84
N GLU A 354 3.15 15.81 -24.08
CA GLU A 354 4.60 15.85 -23.86
C GLU A 354 4.95 15.81 -22.37
N ASP A 355 4.29 16.63 -21.54
CA ASP A 355 4.46 16.61 -20.08
C ASP A 355 4.10 15.24 -19.48
N ARG A 356 3.04 14.60 -19.99
CA ARG A 356 2.64 13.26 -19.56
C ARG A 356 3.64 12.19 -19.98
N ALA A 357 4.22 12.30 -21.18
CA ALA A 357 5.28 11.41 -21.63
C ALA A 357 6.55 11.59 -20.80
N ALA A 358 6.94 12.84 -20.50
CA ALA A 358 8.07 13.16 -19.64
C ALA A 358 7.85 12.64 -18.21
N LEU A 359 6.63 12.77 -17.68
CA LEU A 359 6.22 12.19 -16.40
C LEU A 359 6.46 10.68 -16.37
N TYR A 360 5.97 9.95 -17.38
CA TYR A 360 6.13 8.50 -17.44
C TYR A 360 7.59 8.10 -17.60
N ALA A 361 8.38 8.84 -18.39
CA ALA A 361 9.81 8.60 -18.53
C ALA A 361 10.60 8.91 -17.23
N GLY A 362 10.07 9.79 -16.39
CA GLY A 362 10.64 10.12 -15.08
C GLY A 362 10.37 9.09 -13.99
N MET A 363 9.45 8.13 -14.22
CA MET A 363 9.15 7.09 -13.24
C MET A 363 10.22 6.00 -13.23
N LYS A 364 10.84 5.80 -12.06
CA LYS A 364 11.98 4.91 -11.90
C LYS A 364 11.83 4.03 -10.67
N GLY A 365 12.34 2.80 -10.76
CA GLY A 365 12.48 1.89 -9.62
C GLY A 365 13.95 1.57 -9.38
N TYR A 366 14.30 1.31 -8.12
CA TYR A 366 15.66 1.01 -7.71
C TYR A 366 15.68 -0.05 -6.62
N LEU A 367 16.79 -0.79 -6.53
CA LEU A 367 17.24 -1.41 -5.28
C LEU A 367 18.39 -0.55 -4.76
N ILE A 368 18.18 0.13 -3.63
CA ILE A 368 19.18 0.99 -2.99
C ILE A 368 19.79 0.23 -1.82
N ALA A 369 21.12 0.21 -1.72
CA ALA A 369 21.80 -0.09 -0.47
C ALA A 369 22.15 1.22 0.24
N TRP A 370 21.47 1.45 1.35
CA TRP A 370 21.54 2.65 2.14
C TRP A 370 22.45 2.45 3.35
N ASP A 371 23.37 3.37 3.57
CA ASP A 371 24.17 3.46 4.79
C ASP A 371 23.43 4.32 5.82
N PRO A 372 22.84 3.72 6.88
CA PRO A 372 22.05 4.46 7.86
C PRO A 372 22.91 5.33 8.78
N VAL A 373 24.21 5.04 8.94
CA VAL A 373 25.13 5.81 9.78
C VAL A 373 25.55 7.08 9.05
N HIS A 374 25.96 6.95 7.79
CA HIS A 374 26.42 8.09 6.99
C HIS A 374 25.31 8.76 6.17
N GLN A 375 24.07 8.25 6.24
CA GLN A 375 22.90 8.80 5.56
C GLN A 375 23.12 9.00 4.05
N ARG A 376 23.65 7.97 3.40
CA ARG A 376 23.95 8.00 1.96
C ARG A 376 23.79 6.66 1.29
N GLU A 377 23.61 6.70 -0.02
CA GLU A 377 23.66 5.50 -0.85
C GLU A 377 25.09 4.96 -0.92
N ALA A 378 25.24 3.66 -0.64
CA ALA A 378 26.46 2.90 -0.89
C ALA A 378 26.53 2.43 -2.35
N TRP A 379 25.41 1.93 -2.86
CA TRP A 379 25.20 1.58 -4.27
C TRP A 379 23.70 1.53 -4.60
N ARG A 380 23.38 1.58 -5.90
CA ARG A 380 22.03 1.30 -6.44
C ARG A 380 22.06 0.36 -7.63
N VAL A 381 20.94 -0.34 -7.83
CA VAL A 381 20.62 -1.08 -9.05
C VAL A 381 19.33 -0.51 -9.63
N ASP A 382 19.41 0.02 -10.86
CA ASP A 382 18.23 0.47 -11.60
C ASP A 382 17.33 -0.71 -11.98
N GLN A 383 16.04 -0.54 -11.77
CA GLN A 383 15.01 -1.50 -12.15
C GLN A 383 14.24 -1.00 -13.37
N GLN A 384 13.68 -1.92 -14.16
CA GLN A 384 12.98 -1.56 -15.40
C GLN A 384 11.74 -0.68 -15.17
N ALA A 385 11.09 -0.81 -14.01
CA ALA A 385 9.91 -0.05 -13.60
C ALA A 385 9.87 0.10 -12.07
N PRO A 386 9.08 1.05 -11.53
CA PRO A 386 8.83 1.18 -10.09
C PRO A 386 8.00 0.00 -9.52
N PHE A 387 7.73 0.04 -8.21
CA PHE A 387 6.94 -0.92 -7.44
C PHE A 387 7.50 -2.35 -7.48
N ASN A 388 8.81 -2.49 -7.25
CA ASN A 388 9.47 -3.79 -7.14
C ASN A 388 9.22 -4.45 -5.77
N GLY A 389 9.59 -5.71 -5.65
CA GLY A 389 9.27 -6.53 -4.50
C GLY A 389 10.17 -6.34 -3.29
N GLY A 390 9.77 -6.99 -2.20
CA GLY A 390 10.50 -6.96 -0.94
C GLY A 390 11.84 -7.68 -1.05
N VAL A 391 12.69 -7.44 -0.05
CA VAL A 391 14.11 -7.81 -0.08
C VAL A 391 14.45 -8.76 1.07
N LEU A 392 15.40 -9.66 0.84
CA LEU A 392 15.97 -10.57 1.83
C LEU A 392 17.50 -10.46 1.81
N ALA A 393 18.11 -10.06 2.92
CA ALA A 393 19.56 -10.15 3.14
C ALA A 393 19.92 -11.45 3.88
N THR A 394 21.08 -12.04 3.57
CA THR A 394 21.52 -13.32 4.16
C THR A 394 22.96 -13.26 4.65
N GLY A 395 23.28 -14.09 5.65
CA GLY A 395 24.65 -14.24 6.16
C GLY A 395 25.66 -14.75 5.12
N GLY A 396 25.22 -15.18 3.94
CA GLY A 396 26.08 -15.61 2.82
C GLY A 396 26.63 -14.49 1.95
N GLY A 397 26.28 -13.23 2.21
CA GLY A 397 26.71 -12.11 1.39
C GLY A 397 25.78 -11.78 0.22
N LEU A 398 24.53 -12.23 0.31
CA LEU A 398 23.55 -12.12 -0.77
C LEU A 398 22.31 -11.33 -0.35
N VAL A 399 21.80 -10.56 -1.29
CA VAL A 399 20.52 -9.87 -1.24
C VAL A 399 19.60 -10.44 -2.33
N PHE A 400 18.47 -11.04 -1.95
CA PHE A 400 17.46 -11.51 -2.88
C PHE A 400 16.34 -10.49 -3.01
N ALA A 401 15.93 -10.18 -4.24
CA ALA A 401 14.80 -9.28 -4.50
C ALA A 401 13.99 -9.74 -5.71
N GLY A 402 12.66 -9.64 -5.60
CA GLY A 402 11.74 -9.79 -6.72
C GLY A 402 11.52 -8.47 -7.45
N ASN A 403 11.19 -8.51 -8.75
CA ASN A 403 10.90 -7.29 -9.50
C ASN A 403 9.66 -7.40 -10.39
N THR A 404 9.23 -6.26 -10.91
CA THR A 404 8.07 -6.14 -11.82
C THR A 404 8.35 -6.72 -13.21
N ALA A 405 9.62 -6.86 -13.59
CA ALA A 405 10.09 -7.51 -14.80
C ALA A 405 10.05 -9.06 -14.73
N ARG A 406 9.37 -9.60 -13.71
CA ARG A 406 9.13 -11.04 -13.50
C ARG A 406 10.36 -11.82 -13.05
N GLU A 407 11.38 -11.16 -12.54
CA GLU A 407 12.59 -11.83 -12.07
C GLU A 407 12.60 -11.95 -10.54
N LEU A 408 13.11 -13.08 -10.06
CA LEU A 408 13.77 -13.14 -8.75
C LEU A 408 15.27 -13.06 -8.98
N VAL A 409 15.96 -12.13 -8.32
CA VAL A 409 17.38 -11.85 -8.53
C VAL A 409 18.13 -11.97 -7.21
N ALA A 410 19.35 -12.52 -7.26
CA ALA A 410 20.31 -12.49 -6.17
C ALA A 410 21.45 -11.54 -6.51
N TYR A 411 21.72 -10.59 -5.63
CA TYR A 411 22.76 -9.59 -5.73
C TYR A 411 23.86 -9.82 -4.68
N ASP A 412 25.10 -9.44 -5.00
CA ASP A 412 26.14 -9.27 -3.99
C ASP A 412 25.75 -8.13 -3.02
N GLU A 413 25.81 -8.40 -1.72
CA GLU A 413 25.34 -7.46 -0.70
C GLU A 413 26.18 -6.17 -0.60
N SER A 414 27.43 -6.22 -1.08
CA SER A 414 28.40 -5.14 -0.95
C SER A 414 28.53 -4.26 -2.19
N THR A 415 28.25 -4.81 -3.37
CA THR A 415 28.42 -4.10 -4.66
C THR A 415 27.13 -3.91 -5.45
N GLY A 416 26.08 -4.69 -5.17
CA GLY A 416 24.87 -4.74 -5.99
C GLY A 416 25.05 -5.52 -7.31
N GLU A 417 26.17 -6.24 -7.50
CA GLU A 417 26.39 -7.08 -8.68
C GLU A 417 25.32 -8.17 -8.77
N ARG A 418 24.68 -8.31 -9.95
CA ARG A 418 23.72 -9.38 -10.23
C ARG A 418 24.45 -10.71 -10.40
N LEU A 419 24.30 -11.62 -9.43
CA LEU A 419 24.98 -12.92 -9.40
C LEU A 419 24.11 -14.04 -9.97
N TRP A 420 22.80 -13.95 -9.81
CA TRP A 420 21.85 -14.95 -10.29
C TRP A 420 20.48 -14.33 -10.54
N ALA A 421 19.72 -14.90 -11.47
CA ALA A 421 18.34 -14.50 -11.70
C ALA A 421 17.49 -15.62 -12.30
N PHE A 422 16.18 -15.50 -12.13
CA PHE A 422 15.21 -16.46 -12.61
C PHE A 422 13.91 -15.79 -13.04
N ASP A 423 13.39 -16.14 -14.23
CA ASP A 423 12.07 -15.70 -14.71
C ASP A 423 10.95 -16.48 -13.98
N ALA A 424 10.25 -15.79 -13.09
CA ALA A 424 9.12 -16.30 -12.31
C ALA A 424 7.82 -16.39 -13.13
N GLN A 425 7.81 -15.98 -14.40
CA GLN A 425 6.67 -15.87 -15.31
C GLN A 425 5.59 -14.85 -14.90
N THR A 426 5.72 -14.22 -13.73
CA THR A 426 4.87 -13.14 -13.21
C THR A 426 5.71 -12.19 -12.36
N GLY A 427 5.28 -10.93 -12.23
CA GLY A 427 5.89 -9.96 -11.32
C GLY A 427 5.96 -10.48 -9.88
N VAL A 428 7.07 -10.20 -9.19
CA VAL A 428 7.36 -10.71 -7.84
C VAL A 428 7.42 -9.53 -6.87
N LEU A 429 6.36 -9.38 -6.05
CA LEU A 429 6.24 -8.27 -5.09
C LEU A 429 6.49 -8.68 -3.64
N ALA A 430 6.12 -9.92 -3.28
CA ALA A 430 6.33 -10.41 -1.93
C ALA A 430 7.83 -10.54 -1.62
N PRO A 431 8.24 -10.31 -0.35
CA PRO A 431 9.62 -10.55 0.05
C PRO A 431 9.97 -12.04 -0.08
N PRO A 432 11.18 -12.38 -0.55
CA PRO A 432 11.72 -13.72 -0.39
C PRO A 432 11.92 -14.07 1.09
N ILE A 433 11.86 -15.36 1.42
CA ILE A 433 12.26 -15.91 2.71
C ILE A 433 13.32 -16.99 2.51
N THR A 434 14.07 -17.33 3.56
CA THR A 434 14.97 -18.48 3.55
C THR A 434 14.81 -19.32 4.81
N TYR A 435 14.97 -20.63 4.67
CA TYR A 435 14.90 -21.60 5.77
C TYR A 435 15.78 -22.81 5.46
N ALA A 436 16.02 -23.65 6.47
CA ALA A 436 16.72 -24.92 6.30
C ALA A 436 15.81 -26.09 6.67
N MET A 437 15.94 -27.18 5.91
CA MET A 437 15.26 -28.45 6.18
C MET A 437 16.23 -29.58 5.85
N ASP A 438 16.40 -30.51 6.79
CA ASP A 438 17.31 -31.66 6.67
C ASP A 438 18.74 -31.27 6.23
N GLY A 439 19.26 -30.16 6.77
CA GLY A 439 20.60 -29.65 6.48
C GLY A 439 20.74 -28.93 5.13
N LYS A 440 19.67 -28.79 4.34
CA LYS A 440 19.66 -28.06 3.07
C LYS A 440 18.95 -26.71 3.23
N GLN A 441 19.56 -25.64 2.74
CA GLN A 441 18.96 -24.31 2.68
C GLN A 441 18.05 -24.15 1.46
N TYR A 442 16.93 -23.48 1.66
CA TYR A 442 15.96 -23.12 0.63
C TYR A 442 15.71 -21.62 0.65
N VAL A 443 15.45 -21.04 -0.52
CA VAL A 443 14.92 -19.67 -0.69
C VAL A 443 13.54 -19.80 -1.31
N ALA A 444 12.52 -19.19 -0.73
CA ALA A 444 11.16 -19.25 -1.23
C ALA A 444 10.58 -17.85 -1.45
N VAL A 445 9.73 -17.71 -2.46
CA VAL A 445 9.02 -16.46 -2.74
C VAL A 445 7.62 -16.70 -3.29
N MET A 446 6.68 -15.85 -2.90
CA MET A 446 5.35 -15.82 -3.48
C MET A 446 5.37 -14.93 -4.74
N ALA A 447 5.40 -15.56 -5.91
CA ALA A 447 5.34 -14.89 -7.19
C ALA A 447 3.88 -14.64 -7.58
N GLY A 448 3.50 -13.38 -7.77
CA GLY A 448 2.15 -12.98 -8.09
C GLY A 448 2.03 -11.48 -8.27
N TRP A 449 1.64 -11.05 -9.47
CA TRP A 449 1.44 -9.64 -9.79
C TRP A 449 0.08 -9.17 -9.25
N GLY A 450 0.09 -8.15 -8.40
CA GLY A 450 -1.10 -7.65 -7.70
C GLY A 450 -0.80 -6.43 -6.84
N GLY A 451 -1.69 -6.10 -5.90
CA GLY A 451 -1.56 -4.89 -5.08
C GLY A 451 -2.04 -3.63 -5.80
N GLY A 452 -1.91 -2.45 -5.16
CA GLY A 452 -2.52 -1.21 -5.66
C GLY A 452 -2.01 -0.74 -7.02
N TRP A 453 -0.72 -0.91 -7.32
CA TRP A 453 -0.11 -0.39 -8.54
C TRP A 453 -0.68 -0.96 -9.85
N PRO A 454 -0.79 -2.29 -10.04
CA PRO A 454 -1.46 -2.82 -11.23
C PRO A 454 -2.93 -2.46 -11.37
N LEU A 455 -3.56 -2.02 -10.28
CA LEU A 455 -4.97 -1.61 -10.29
C LEU A 455 -5.16 -0.17 -10.71
N THR A 456 -4.26 0.72 -10.31
CA THR A 456 -4.41 2.16 -10.49
C THR A 456 -3.47 2.75 -11.55
N GLY A 457 -2.27 2.18 -11.71
CA GLY A 457 -1.18 2.75 -12.51
C GLY A 457 -1.44 2.76 -14.02
N GLY A 458 -2.38 1.95 -14.51
CA GLY A 458 -2.73 1.84 -15.92
C GLY A 458 -1.51 1.64 -16.82
N VAL A 459 -1.28 2.53 -17.78
CA VAL A 459 -0.12 2.44 -18.69
C VAL A 459 1.22 2.47 -17.95
N MET A 460 1.32 3.17 -16.82
CA MET A 460 2.54 3.26 -16.02
C MET A 460 2.88 1.89 -15.39
N ALA A 461 1.86 1.11 -15.03
CA ALA A 461 2.04 -0.24 -14.50
C ALA A 461 2.44 -1.27 -15.57
N LEU A 462 2.50 -0.88 -16.84
CA LEU A 462 2.97 -1.70 -17.97
C LEU A 462 4.40 -1.34 -18.41
N GLN A 463 5.11 -0.47 -17.67
CA GLN A 463 6.46 -0.01 -18.02
C GLN A 463 7.49 -1.17 -18.12
N ALA A 464 7.37 -2.20 -17.27
CA ALA A 464 8.17 -3.43 -17.37
C ALA A 464 7.63 -4.44 -18.40
N GLY A 465 6.65 -4.04 -19.22
CA GLY A 465 5.81 -4.91 -20.02
C GLY A 465 4.63 -5.46 -19.20
N GLU A 466 3.92 -6.43 -19.76
CA GLU A 466 2.88 -7.13 -19.00
C GLU A 466 3.54 -7.95 -17.89
N SER A 467 3.34 -7.62 -16.62
CA SER A 467 3.90 -8.40 -15.51
C SER A 467 3.00 -9.55 -15.06
N ILE A 468 1.73 -9.57 -15.50
CA ILE A 468 0.75 -10.57 -15.08
C ILE A 468 1.08 -11.99 -15.60
N GLY A 469 1.01 -12.97 -14.70
CA GLY A 469 1.18 -14.39 -15.01
C GLY A 469 0.60 -15.28 -13.90
N PRO A 470 0.91 -16.59 -13.91
CA PRO A 470 0.38 -17.52 -12.94
C PRO A 470 0.96 -17.28 -11.54
N ASN A 471 0.09 -17.20 -10.52
CA ASN A 471 0.51 -17.08 -9.13
C ASN A 471 1.11 -18.40 -8.62
N ARG A 472 2.30 -18.37 -8.01
CA ARG A 472 2.99 -19.56 -7.51
C ARG A 472 3.80 -19.28 -6.24
N LEU A 473 3.90 -20.31 -5.40
CA LEU A 473 5.03 -20.43 -4.47
C LEU A 473 6.22 -21.01 -5.23
N LEU A 474 7.31 -20.26 -5.32
CA LEU A 474 8.56 -20.72 -5.93
C LEU A 474 9.55 -21.03 -4.80
N VAL A 475 10.21 -22.18 -4.87
CA VAL A 475 11.20 -22.62 -3.88
C VAL A 475 12.46 -23.06 -4.60
N PHE A 476 13.58 -22.44 -4.24
CA PHE A 476 14.90 -22.61 -4.81
C PHE A 476 15.83 -23.23 -3.79
N ALA A 477 16.79 -24.03 -4.28
CA ALA A 477 17.91 -24.50 -3.49
C ALA A 477 19.07 -24.82 -4.44
N LEU A 478 20.28 -24.98 -3.89
CA LEU A 478 21.43 -25.43 -4.68
C LEU A 478 21.11 -26.76 -5.38
N ASP A 479 21.55 -26.83 -6.64
CA ASP A 479 21.39 -27.95 -7.56
C ASP A 479 19.92 -28.33 -7.90
N GLY A 480 18.95 -27.46 -7.58
CA GLY A 480 17.55 -27.68 -7.95
C GLY A 480 17.35 -27.74 -9.48
N GLN A 481 16.67 -28.79 -9.96
CA GLN A 481 16.45 -29.05 -11.41
C GLN A 481 14.98 -28.91 -11.84
N ALA A 482 14.11 -28.42 -10.96
CA ALA A 482 12.70 -28.21 -11.31
C ALA A 482 12.57 -27.07 -12.33
N SER A 483 11.68 -27.23 -13.32
CA SER A 483 11.36 -26.20 -14.29
C SER A 483 9.91 -25.73 -14.12
N LEU A 484 9.66 -24.45 -14.43
CA LEU A 484 8.28 -23.96 -14.52
C LEU A 484 7.58 -24.59 -15.73
N PRO A 485 6.28 -24.91 -15.61
CA PRO A 485 5.51 -25.30 -16.78
C PRO A 485 5.48 -24.12 -17.78
N PRO A 486 5.43 -24.40 -19.10
CA PRO A 486 5.24 -23.36 -20.10
C PRO A 486 4.01 -22.50 -19.78
N TYR A 487 4.14 -21.19 -19.97
CA TYR A 487 3.03 -20.25 -19.84
C TYR A 487 2.91 -19.44 -21.12
N GLU A 488 1.85 -19.70 -21.88
CA GLU A 488 1.47 -18.88 -23.02
C GLU A 488 0.56 -17.76 -22.54
N ARG A 489 0.90 -16.52 -22.92
CA ARG A 489 0.10 -15.37 -22.55
C ARG A 489 -1.25 -15.42 -23.29
N PRO A 490 -2.37 -15.16 -22.61
CA PRO A 490 -3.66 -15.05 -23.28
C PRO A 490 -3.62 -14.00 -24.39
N GLN A 491 -4.02 -14.37 -25.60
CA GLN A 491 -4.17 -13.40 -26.69
C GLN A 491 -5.31 -12.45 -26.35
N ARG A 492 -5.02 -11.15 -26.36
CA ARG A 492 -6.02 -10.10 -26.18
C ARG A 492 -6.55 -9.64 -27.54
N PRO A 493 -7.86 -9.37 -27.67
CA PRO A 493 -8.38 -8.73 -28.86
C PRO A 493 -7.61 -7.44 -29.16
N GLN A 494 -7.29 -7.20 -30.43
CA GLN A 494 -6.58 -6.00 -30.90
C GLN A 494 -7.51 -5.08 -31.72
N GLN A 495 -8.81 -5.17 -31.45
CA GLN A 495 -9.84 -4.43 -32.14
C GLN A 495 -10.66 -3.63 -31.13
N ALA A 496 -11.02 -2.42 -31.53
CA ALA A 496 -11.93 -1.60 -30.76
C ALA A 496 -13.30 -2.28 -30.61
N ILE A 497 -13.97 -2.04 -29.50
CA ILE A 497 -15.34 -2.53 -29.25
C ILE A 497 -16.41 -1.71 -30.00
N VAL A 498 -15.98 -0.64 -30.69
CA VAL A 498 -16.80 0.24 -31.52
C VAL A 498 -16.06 0.56 -32.83
N ASP A 499 -16.82 0.73 -33.91
CA ASP A 499 -16.27 1.02 -35.24
C ASP A 499 -16.08 2.53 -35.52
N ALA A 500 -16.58 3.38 -34.63
CA ALA A 500 -16.57 4.84 -34.78
C ALA A 500 -16.34 5.54 -33.42
N PRO A 501 -15.78 6.76 -33.41
CA PRO A 501 -15.56 7.51 -32.18
C PRO A 501 -16.90 7.91 -31.55
N MET A 502 -16.93 8.00 -30.22
CA MET A 502 -18.10 8.47 -29.48
C MET A 502 -18.19 10.01 -29.53
N PRO A 503 -19.39 10.60 -29.34
CA PRO A 503 -19.52 12.04 -29.21
C PRO A 503 -18.64 12.59 -28.07
N ALA A 504 -17.79 13.57 -28.38
CA ALA A 504 -16.80 14.11 -27.42
C ALA A 504 -17.43 14.62 -26.12
N ALA A 505 -18.63 15.23 -26.19
CA ALA A 505 -19.35 15.73 -25.03
C ALA A 505 -19.76 14.61 -24.05
N ASP A 506 -20.01 13.39 -24.54
CA ASP A 506 -20.42 12.26 -23.69
C ASP A 506 -19.20 11.63 -23.02
N ALA A 507 -18.12 11.45 -23.78
CA ALA A 507 -16.85 10.95 -23.26
C ALA A 507 -16.23 11.90 -22.20
N LEU A 508 -16.32 13.22 -22.41
CA LEU A 508 -15.85 14.23 -21.45
C LEU A 508 -16.61 14.16 -20.13
N ARG A 509 -17.93 13.91 -20.16
CA ARG A 509 -18.74 13.72 -18.94
C ARG A 509 -18.44 12.42 -18.21
N GLY A 510 -18.09 11.36 -18.95
CA GLY A 510 -17.79 10.04 -18.40
C GLY A 510 -16.45 9.95 -17.67
N ASN A 511 -15.44 10.68 -18.11
CA ASN A 511 -14.08 10.62 -17.56
C ASN A 511 -14.02 10.83 -16.02
N PRO A 512 -14.52 11.94 -15.43
CA PRO A 512 -14.46 12.14 -13.99
C PRO A 512 -15.27 11.08 -13.21
N LEU A 513 -16.35 10.55 -13.79
CA LEU A 513 -17.13 9.47 -13.18
C LEU A 513 -16.35 8.15 -13.18
N TYR A 514 -15.72 7.80 -14.31
CA TYR A 514 -14.84 6.63 -14.41
C TYR A 514 -13.68 6.72 -13.41
N ALA A 515 -13.02 7.88 -13.34
CA ALA A 515 -11.92 8.12 -12.40
C ALA A 515 -12.35 7.90 -10.94
N ARG A 516 -13.57 8.29 -10.58
CA ARG A 516 -14.11 8.14 -9.22
C ARG A 516 -14.53 6.70 -8.88
N PHE A 517 -15.18 6.01 -9.81
CA PHE A 517 -15.86 4.73 -9.50
C PHE A 517 -15.18 3.49 -10.07
N CYS A 518 -14.44 3.58 -11.16
CA CYS A 518 -13.97 2.42 -11.93
C CYS A 518 -12.44 2.28 -11.97
N LEU A 519 -11.71 3.41 -11.94
CA LEU A 519 -10.27 3.47 -12.12
C LEU A 519 -9.49 2.56 -11.16
N ARG A 520 -9.95 2.42 -9.90
CA ARG A 520 -9.23 1.65 -8.87
C ARG A 520 -9.19 0.15 -9.11
N CYS A 521 -9.90 -0.36 -10.10
CA CYS A 521 -9.81 -1.76 -10.51
C CYS A 521 -9.43 -1.88 -11.98
N HIS A 522 -9.97 -1.02 -12.83
CA HIS A 522 -9.80 -1.09 -14.29
C HIS A 522 -8.68 -0.19 -14.83
N GLY A 523 -7.93 0.47 -13.95
CA GLY A 523 -6.76 1.27 -14.26
C GLY A 523 -7.05 2.69 -14.77
N THR A 524 -6.07 3.58 -14.59
CA THR A 524 -6.16 4.95 -15.09
C THR A 524 -6.26 4.98 -16.62
N GLY A 525 -7.06 5.90 -17.15
CA GLY A 525 -7.29 6.01 -18.60
C GLY A 525 -7.97 4.79 -19.24
N VAL A 526 -8.61 3.92 -18.43
CA VAL A 526 -9.22 2.65 -18.85
C VAL A 526 -8.20 1.59 -19.30
N VAL A 527 -6.92 1.77 -18.96
CA VAL A 527 -5.85 0.81 -19.26
C VAL A 527 -5.68 -0.15 -18.09
N SER A 528 -5.96 -1.43 -18.25
CA SER A 528 -5.70 -2.42 -17.19
C SER A 528 -4.30 -3.02 -17.30
N ALA A 529 -3.60 -3.14 -16.16
CA ALA A 529 -2.33 -3.85 -16.08
C ALA A 529 -2.48 -5.39 -15.91
N GLY A 530 -3.70 -5.91 -16.11
CA GLY A 530 -3.99 -7.35 -16.16
C GLY A 530 -4.55 -7.97 -14.89
N ALA A 531 -4.57 -7.24 -13.77
CA ALA A 531 -5.16 -7.73 -12.51
C ALA A 531 -6.70 -7.85 -12.57
N TYR A 532 -7.36 -6.98 -13.36
CA TYR A 532 -8.79 -7.03 -13.67
C TYR A 532 -9.01 -6.85 -15.18
N PRO A 533 -10.23 -7.12 -15.71
CA PRO A 533 -10.51 -6.97 -17.13
C PRO A 533 -10.19 -5.56 -17.66
N ASP A 534 -9.60 -5.50 -18.85
CA ASP A 534 -9.47 -4.27 -19.61
C ASP A 534 -10.80 -3.93 -20.27
N LEU A 535 -11.47 -2.87 -19.80
CA LEU A 535 -12.81 -2.54 -20.28
C LEU A 535 -12.81 -2.06 -21.74
N ARG A 536 -11.68 -1.57 -22.26
CA ARG A 536 -11.56 -1.16 -23.66
C ARG A 536 -11.71 -2.33 -24.63
N LEU A 537 -11.52 -3.56 -24.15
CA LEU A 537 -11.58 -4.79 -24.95
C LEU A 537 -12.79 -5.66 -24.59
N SER A 538 -13.70 -5.18 -23.74
CA SER A 538 -14.84 -5.95 -23.26
C SER A 538 -16.10 -5.68 -24.08
N PRO A 539 -16.63 -6.65 -24.84
CA PRO A 539 -17.86 -6.46 -25.62
C PRO A 539 -19.09 -6.25 -24.72
N VAL A 540 -19.02 -6.63 -23.43
CA VAL A 540 -20.09 -6.36 -22.45
C VAL A 540 -20.39 -4.87 -22.36
N VAL A 541 -19.39 -4.00 -22.54
CA VAL A 541 -19.54 -2.54 -22.47
C VAL A 541 -20.57 -2.03 -23.47
N MET A 542 -20.65 -2.62 -24.66
CA MET A 542 -21.60 -2.22 -25.70
C MET A 542 -22.92 -3.01 -25.66
N SER A 543 -23.07 -3.94 -24.73
CA SER A 543 -24.28 -4.75 -24.57
C SER A 543 -25.27 -4.11 -23.58
N GLU A 544 -26.53 -4.53 -23.63
CA GLU A 544 -27.54 -4.16 -22.64
C GLU A 544 -27.16 -4.61 -21.21
N ALA A 545 -26.30 -5.64 -21.09
CA ALA A 545 -25.85 -6.17 -19.81
C ALA A 545 -24.94 -5.20 -19.04
N PHE A 546 -24.32 -4.20 -19.69
CA PHE A 546 -23.42 -3.25 -19.00
C PHE A 546 -24.09 -2.58 -17.81
N ARG A 547 -25.35 -2.15 -17.99
CA ARG A 547 -26.12 -1.54 -16.91
C ARG A 547 -26.34 -2.51 -15.76
N SER A 548 -26.68 -3.76 -16.06
CA SER A 548 -26.93 -4.78 -15.03
C SER A 548 -25.66 -5.15 -14.25
N VAL A 549 -24.50 -5.12 -14.90
CA VAL A 549 -23.22 -5.29 -14.25
C VAL A 549 -22.90 -4.13 -13.30
N VAL A 550 -23.11 -2.88 -13.75
CA VAL A 550 -22.71 -1.67 -12.99
C VAL A 550 -23.70 -1.30 -11.90
N LEU A 551 -25.01 -1.41 -12.15
CA LEU A 551 -26.05 -1.01 -11.20
C LEU A 551 -26.63 -2.20 -10.45
N ASP A 552 -27.00 -3.27 -11.14
CA ASP A 552 -27.80 -4.35 -10.52
C ASP A 552 -26.92 -5.42 -9.84
N GLY A 553 -25.59 -5.30 -9.95
CA GLY A 553 -24.64 -6.21 -9.29
C GLY A 553 -24.58 -7.60 -9.90
N ALA A 554 -24.83 -7.75 -11.21
CA ALA A 554 -24.81 -9.05 -11.89
C ALA A 554 -23.48 -9.83 -11.73
N LEU A 555 -22.39 -9.14 -11.40
CA LEU A 555 -21.07 -9.72 -11.13
C LEU A 555 -20.58 -9.52 -9.68
N ALA A 556 -21.47 -9.16 -8.74
CA ALA A 556 -21.12 -8.93 -7.33
C ALA A 556 -20.47 -10.14 -6.66
N SER A 557 -20.95 -11.35 -6.95
CA SER A 557 -20.35 -12.60 -6.45
C SER A 557 -18.93 -12.86 -6.99
N ARG A 558 -18.50 -12.13 -8.02
CA ARG A 558 -17.14 -12.18 -8.57
C ARG A 558 -16.27 -11.00 -8.14
N GLY A 559 -16.78 -10.14 -7.25
CA GLY A 559 -16.04 -9.00 -6.70
C GLY A 559 -16.25 -7.67 -7.45
N MET A 560 -17.14 -7.61 -8.46
CA MET A 560 -17.53 -6.36 -9.12
C MET A 560 -18.70 -5.71 -8.36
N PRO A 561 -18.49 -4.59 -7.66
CA PRO A 561 -19.54 -3.99 -6.82
C PRO A 561 -20.70 -3.44 -7.66
N SER A 562 -21.88 -3.43 -7.05
CA SER A 562 -23.00 -2.61 -7.52
C SER A 562 -22.77 -1.16 -7.11
N PHE A 563 -23.12 -0.24 -8.01
CA PHE A 563 -23.16 1.20 -7.77
C PHE A 563 -24.59 1.75 -7.71
N GLU A 564 -25.57 0.89 -7.43
CA GLU A 564 -26.94 1.33 -7.17
C GLU A 564 -26.96 2.40 -6.06
N GLY A 565 -27.75 3.46 -6.26
CA GLY A 565 -27.82 4.60 -5.35
C GLY A 565 -26.62 5.55 -5.39
N GLN A 566 -25.51 5.17 -6.02
CA GLN A 566 -24.31 6.03 -6.20
C GLN A 566 -24.21 6.60 -7.61
N LEU A 567 -24.69 5.84 -8.62
CA LEU A 567 -24.71 6.25 -10.02
C LEU A 567 -26.14 6.22 -10.57
N THR A 568 -26.50 7.27 -11.30
CA THR A 568 -27.72 7.32 -12.11
C THR A 568 -27.52 6.60 -13.44
N PRO A 569 -28.59 6.14 -14.11
CA PRO A 569 -28.48 5.55 -15.44
C PRO A 569 -27.76 6.45 -16.46
N ALA A 570 -28.01 7.76 -16.45
CA ALA A 570 -27.35 8.71 -17.34
C ALA A 570 -25.83 8.80 -17.09
N GLN A 571 -25.40 8.71 -15.83
CA GLN A 571 -23.99 8.67 -15.48
C GLN A 571 -23.32 7.36 -15.94
N VAL A 572 -24.02 6.23 -15.84
CA VAL A 572 -23.54 4.94 -16.36
C VAL A 572 -23.35 4.99 -17.88
N GLU A 573 -24.27 5.62 -18.62
CA GLU A 573 -24.11 5.82 -20.07
C GLU A 573 -22.93 6.75 -20.41
N ALA A 574 -22.70 7.79 -19.61
CA ALA A 574 -21.52 8.65 -19.78
C ALA A 574 -20.22 7.85 -19.57
N ILE A 575 -20.15 7.00 -18.52
CA ILE A 575 -19.01 6.10 -18.29
C ILE A 575 -18.82 5.15 -19.49
N ARG A 576 -19.92 4.55 -19.99
CA ARG A 576 -19.89 3.67 -21.18
C ARG A 576 -19.30 4.39 -22.39
N ALA A 577 -19.76 5.61 -22.66
CA ALA A 577 -19.27 6.42 -23.78
C ALA A 577 -17.77 6.75 -23.65
N PHE A 578 -17.30 7.05 -22.44
CA PHE A 578 -15.88 7.27 -22.19
C PHE A 578 -15.04 6.00 -22.44
N ILE A 579 -15.48 4.84 -21.97
CA ILE A 579 -14.79 3.55 -22.21
C ILE A 579 -14.73 3.23 -23.71
N ALA A 580 -15.86 3.37 -24.41
CA ALA A 580 -15.93 3.13 -25.85
C ALA A 580 -15.02 4.09 -26.64
N GLN A 581 -14.97 5.37 -26.25
CA GLN A 581 -14.06 6.34 -26.84
C GLN A 581 -12.59 5.92 -26.66
N ARG A 582 -12.19 5.53 -25.44
CA ARG A 582 -10.83 5.05 -25.16
C ARG A 582 -10.49 3.79 -25.96
N SER A 583 -11.44 2.89 -26.14
CA SER A 583 -11.27 1.72 -27.00
C SER A 583 -11.00 2.11 -28.46
N TYR A 584 -11.79 3.03 -29.01
CA TYR A 584 -11.59 3.51 -30.37
C TYR A 584 -10.24 4.23 -30.55
N GLU A 585 -9.84 5.05 -29.59
CA GLU A 585 -8.56 5.77 -29.61
C GLU A 585 -7.36 4.83 -29.61
N ASP A 586 -7.41 3.76 -28.81
CA ASP A 586 -6.26 2.88 -28.62
C ASP A 586 -6.25 1.67 -29.59
N PHE A 587 -7.41 1.25 -30.13
CA PHE A 587 -7.54 0.04 -30.96
C PHE A 587 -8.30 0.26 -32.29
N GLY A 588 -8.72 1.48 -32.60
CA GLY A 588 -9.38 1.83 -33.85
C GLY A 588 -8.40 1.89 -35.04
N PRO A 589 -8.92 2.15 -36.27
CA PRO A 589 -8.12 2.11 -37.49
C PRO A 589 -6.89 3.05 -37.48
N ALA A 590 -7.00 4.20 -36.80
CA ALA A 590 -5.90 5.16 -36.71
C ALA A 590 -4.72 4.65 -35.86
N ALA A 591 -4.99 3.94 -34.76
CA ALA A 591 -3.96 3.36 -33.91
C ALA A 591 -3.23 2.20 -34.63
N GLN A 592 -3.98 1.38 -35.36
CA GLN A 592 -3.43 0.28 -36.17
C GLN A 592 -2.49 0.78 -37.28
N ALA A 593 -2.70 1.99 -37.80
CA ALA A 593 -1.83 2.60 -38.81
C ALA A 593 -0.50 3.14 -38.25
N THR A 594 -0.43 3.42 -36.95
CA THR A 594 0.78 3.97 -36.29
C THR A 594 1.70 2.90 -35.70
N GLY A 595 1.27 1.63 -35.63
CA GLY A 595 2.10 0.51 -35.16
C GLY A 595 2.52 0.58 -33.69
N ASN A 596 1.74 1.26 -32.84
CA ASN A 596 1.93 1.34 -31.40
C ASN A 596 1.31 0.15 -30.65
#